data_AF-A0A2M7BI40-F1
#
_entry.id   AF-A0A2M7BI40-F1
#
_cell.length_a   1.000
_cell.length_b   1.000
_cell.length_c   1.000
_cell.angle_alpha   90.00
_cell.angle_beta   90.00
_cell.angle_gamma   90.00
#
_symmetry.space_group_name_H-M   'P 1'
#
loop_
_entity.id
_entity.type
_entity.pdbx_description
1 polymer ?
#
loop_
_entity_poly.entity_id
_entity_poly.type
_entity_poly.pdbx_seq_one_letter_code
_entity_poly.pdbx_strand_id
1 'polypeptide(L)'
;MILFKWHAGLMAAGFLSFFTAFLVAATQRRKPWWLRRHRAAGILGTLFILSGMTATIAAVAAAAKGHLRTPHTWLGALTIAAAVATPILGLLQFKIRDRTGRLRAAHRLCGRILTGAALVTILLGLRVAGYL
;
A
#
# COMPACT_ATOMS: atom_id res chain seq x y z
N MET A 1 9.44 21.38 -1.36
CA MET A 1 8.23 21.36 -0.49
C MET A 1 7.00 20.76 -1.16
N ILE A 2 6.68 21.13 -2.40
CA ILE A 2 5.47 20.62 -3.09
C ILE A 2 5.45 19.09 -3.27
N LEU A 3 6.60 18.49 -3.62
CA LEU A 3 6.71 17.03 -3.78
C LEU A 3 6.46 16.25 -2.48
N PHE A 4 6.83 16.81 -1.32
CA PHE A 4 6.53 16.18 -0.03
C PHE A 4 5.04 16.22 0.30
N LYS A 5 4.33 17.31 -0.06
CA LYS A 5 2.87 17.39 0.07
C LYS A 5 2.17 16.38 -0.82
N TRP A 6 2.61 16.27 -2.09
CA TRP A 6 2.11 15.24 -3.00
C TRP A 6 2.39 13.83 -2.49
N HIS A 7 3.60 13.55 -2.01
CA HIS A 7 3.94 12.28 -1.38
C HIS A 7 2.97 11.96 -0.25
N ALA A 8 2.78 12.86 0.72
CA ALA A 8 1.89 12.63 1.86
C ALA A 8 0.43 12.38 1.42
N GLY A 9 -0.09 13.21 0.50
CA GLY A 9 -1.45 13.05 -0.02
C GLY A 9 -1.66 11.74 -0.78
N LEU A 10 -0.70 11.35 -1.63
CA LEU A 10 -0.74 10.10 -2.38
C LEU A 10 -0.62 8.88 -1.47
N MET A 11 0.25 8.92 -0.45
CA MET A 11 0.37 7.83 0.52
C MET A 11 -0.91 7.66 1.33
N ALA A 12 -1.55 8.76 1.75
CA ALA A 12 -2.85 8.72 2.43
C ALA A 12 -3.96 8.16 1.54
N ALA A 13 -4.08 8.62 0.30
CA ALA A 13 -5.04 8.07 -0.67
C ALA A 13 -4.80 6.58 -0.96
N GLY A 14 -3.54 6.17 -1.06
CA GLY A 14 -3.13 4.78 -1.22
C GLY A 14 -3.56 3.92 -0.04
N PHE A 15 -3.29 4.37 1.19
CA PHE A 15 -3.73 3.70 2.41
C PHE A 15 -5.25 3.57 2.48
N LEU A 16 -5.99 4.66 2.26
CA LEU A 16 -7.46 4.64 2.27
C LEU A 16 -8.03 3.67 1.24
N SER A 17 -7.41 3.58 0.06
CA SER A 17 -7.80 2.62 -0.97
C SER A 17 -7.57 1.18 -0.53
N PHE A 18 -6.41 0.85 0.05
CA PHE A 18 -6.15 -0.49 0.59
C PHE A 18 -7.04 -0.82 1.80
N PHE A 19 -7.28 0.14 2.69
CA PHE A 19 -8.20 -0.02 3.81
C PHE A 19 -9.62 -0.28 3.32
N THR A 20 -10.07 0.43 2.28
CA THR A 20 -11.34 0.16 1.61
C THR A 20 -11.38 -1.25 1.02
N ALA A 21 -10.32 -1.68 0.32
CA ALA A 21 -10.22 -3.03 -0.22
C ALA A 21 -10.31 -4.09 0.88
N PHE A 22 -9.65 -3.85 2.03
CA PHE A 22 -9.72 -4.70 3.22
C PHE A 22 -11.16 -4.76 3.78
N LEU A 23 -11.81 -3.62 3.97
CA LEU A 23 -13.19 -3.55 4.47
C LEU A 23 -14.19 -4.27 3.55
N VAL A 24 -14.12 -4.03 2.24
CA VAL A 24 -14.96 -4.71 1.24
C VAL A 24 -14.77 -6.22 1.34
N ALA A 25 -13.53 -6.70 1.45
CA ALA A 25 -13.24 -8.12 1.59
C ALA A 25 -13.65 -8.69 2.96
N ALA A 26 -13.78 -7.86 4.00
CA ALA A 26 -14.21 -8.29 5.33
C ALA A 26 -15.74 -8.34 5.46
N THR A 27 -16.47 -7.38 4.89
CA THR A 27 -17.90 -7.18 5.18
C THR A 27 -18.83 -7.48 4.00
N GLN A 28 -18.35 -7.43 2.75
CA GLN A 28 -19.23 -7.40 1.57
C GLN A 28 -19.16 -8.66 0.69
N ARG A 29 -18.52 -9.76 1.13
CA ARG A 29 -18.32 -10.98 0.31
C ARG A 29 -19.59 -11.61 -0.27
N ARG A 30 -20.76 -11.36 0.34
CA ARG A 30 -22.06 -11.86 -0.16
C ARG A 30 -22.61 -11.07 -1.36
N LYS A 31 -22.06 -9.90 -1.67
CA LYS A 31 -22.55 -9.03 -2.75
C LYS A 31 -21.87 -9.39 -4.07
N PRO A 32 -22.58 -9.51 -5.21
CA PRO A 32 -21.99 -10.00 -6.47
C PRO A 32 -20.85 -9.11 -7.01
N TRP A 33 -20.81 -7.83 -6.62
CA TRP A 33 -19.80 -6.86 -7.04
C TRP A 33 -18.58 -6.75 -6.11
N TRP A 34 -18.53 -7.53 -5.02
CA TRP A 34 -17.50 -7.38 -3.97
C TRP A 34 -16.09 -7.50 -4.54
N LEU A 35 -15.86 -8.50 -5.39
CA LEU A 35 -14.54 -8.78 -5.96
C LEU A 35 -14.08 -7.67 -6.89
N ARG A 36 -15.01 -7.09 -7.67
CA ARG A 36 -14.73 -5.96 -8.57
C ARG A 36 -14.27 -4.74 -7.78
N ARG A 37 -15.00 -4.36 -6.72
CA ARG A 37 -14.63 -3.21 -5.87
C ARG A 37 -13.34 -3.46 -5.09
N HIS A 38 -13.18 -4.64 -4.50
CA HIS A 38 -11.94 -5.03 -3.81
C HIS A 38 -10.72 -4.90 -4.73
N ARG A 39 -10.82 -5.43 -5.96
CA ARG A 39 -9.74 -5.37 -6.95
C ARG A 39 -9.47 -3.94 -7.42
N ALA A 40 -10.50 -3.17 -7.73
CA ALA A 40 -10.34 -1.77 -8.15
C ALA A 40 -9.65 -0.94 -7.07
N ALA A 41 -10.11 -1.05 -5.82
CA ALA A 41 -9.50 -0.36 -4.68
C ALA A 41 -8.05 -0.79 -4.44
N GLY A 42 -7.73 -2.09 -4.56
CA GLY A 42 -6.35 -2.58 -4.46
C GLY A 42 -5.43 -2.06 -5.56
N ILE A 43 -5.90 -2.00 -6.81
CA ILE A 43 -5.12 -1.45 -7.94
C ILE A 43 -4.90 0.05 -7.76
N LEU A 44 -5.95 0.81 -7.47
CA LEU A 44 -5.85 2.26 -7.22
C LEU A 44 -4.91 2.55 -6.06
N GLY A 45 -5.02 1.79 -4.97
CA GLY A 45 -4.11 1.90 -3.83
C GLY A 45 -2.65 1.68 -4.22
N THR A 46 -2.39 0.67 -5.05
CA THR A 46 -1.05 0.38 -5.57
C THR A 46 -0.52 1.56 -6.39
N LEU A 47 -1.32 2.09 -7.31
CA LEU A 47 -0.93 3.22 -8.16
C LEU A 47 -0.61 4.46 -7.32
N PHE A 48 -1.46 4.80 -6.35
CA PHE A 48 -1.20 5.94 -5.46
C PHE A 48 0.08 5.77 -4.65
N ILE A 49 0.33 4.59 -4.07
CA ILE A 49 1.57 4.32 -3.31
C ILE A 49 2.80 4.44 -4.23
N LEU A 50 2.75 3.90 -5.44
CA LEU A 50 3.87 4.00 -6.39
C LEU A 50 4.10 5.44 -6.86
N SER A 51 3.06 6.21 -7.15
CA SER A 51 3.18 7.64 -7.46
C SER A 51 3.74 8.43 -6.29
N GLY A 52 3.30 8.13 -5.06
CA GLY A 52 3.83 8.74 -3.84
C GLY A 52 5.31 8.41 -3.63
N MET A 53 5.73 7.16 -3.91
CA MET A 53 7.13 6.75 -3.91
C MET A 53 7.95 7.58 -4.90
N THR A 54 7.49 7.70 -6.14
CA THR A 54 8.18 8.50 -7.17
C THR A 54 8.35 9.96 -6.72
N ALA A 55 7.32 10.56 -6.13
CA ALA A 55 7.39 11.93 -5.62
C ALA A 55 8.44 12.08 -4.52
N THR A 56 8.55 11.14 -3.57
CA THR A 56 9.58 11.23 -2.52
C THR A 56 10.98 10.91 -3.02
N ILE A 57 11.15 10.02 -4.00
CA ILE A 57 12.46 9.75 -4.59
C ILE A 57 12.99 11.01 -5.26
N ALA A 58 12.15 11.66 -6.09
CA ALA A 58 12.49 12.93 -6.73
C ALA A 58 12.81 14.03 -5.71
N ALA A 59 12.02 14.14 -4.63
CA ALA A 59 12.24 15.15 -3.59
C ALA A 59 13.56 14.96 -2.83
N VAL A 60 13.91 13.71 -2.51
CA VAL A 60 15.14 13.37 -1.77
C VAL A 60 16.37 13.56 -2.66
N ALA A 61 16.30 13.14 -3.93
CA ALA A 61 17.37 13.34 -4.90
C ALA A 61 17.67 14.83 -5.11
N ALA A 62 16.63 15.66 -5.27
CA ALA A 62 16.79 17.11 -5.41
C ALA A 62 17.37 17.80 -4.15
N ALA A 63 17.20 17.19 -2.98
CA ALA A 63 17.71 17.71 -1.71
C ALA A 63 19.09 17.17 -1.33
N ALA A 64 19.74 16.36 -2.18
CA ALA A 64 21.00 15.66 -1.88
C ALA A 64 21.00 14.90 -0.55
N LYS A 65 19.81 14.43 -0.11
CA LYS A 65 19.66 13.65 1.13
C LYS A 65 19.79 12.16 0.83
N GLY A 66 20.31 11.39 1.79
CA GLY A 66 20.34 9.92 1.68
C GLY A 66 18.95 9.29 1.86
N HIS A 67 18.68 8.19 1.15
CA HIS A 67 17.48 7.37 1.33
C HIS A 67 17.63 6.41 2.53
N LEU A 68 16.51 5.85 3.02
CA LEU A 68 16.48 4.77 4.01
C LEU A 68 17.19 5.08 5.35
N ARG A 69 17.11 6.32 5.84
CA ARG A 69 17.79 6.76 7.08
C ARG A 69 16.90 6.75 8.33
N THR A 70 15.60 6.50 8.18
CA THR A 70 14.64 6.58 9.30
C THR A 70 13.72 5.37 9.34
N PRO A 71 13.15 5.03 10.50
CA PRO A 71 12.14 3.97 10.60
C PRO A 71 10.95 4.16 9.64
N HIS A 72 10.53 5.41 9.41
CA HIS A 72 9.52 5.76 8.40
C HIS A 72 9.91 5.24 7.01
N THR A 73 11.16 5.45 6.58
CA THR A 73 11.62 5.04 5.25
C THR A 73 11.78 3.52 5.11
N TRP A 74 12.14 2.80 6.17
CA TRP A 74 12.21 1.34 6.17
C TRP A 74 10.83 0.69 6.06
N LEU A 75 9.87 1.14 6.89
CA LEU A 75 8.49 0.66 6.80
C LEU A 75 7.80 1.14 5.51
N GLY A 76 8.17 2.29 4.97
CA GLY A 76 7.75 2.73 3.64
C GLY A 76 8.16 1.77 2.54
N ALA A 77 9.42 1.31 2.54
CA ALA A 77 9.90 0.31 1.58
C ALA A 77 9.14 -1.03 1.71
N LEU A 78 8.91 -1.50 2.94
CA LEU A 78 8.09 -2.69 3.19
C LEU A 78 6.66 -2.51 2.66
N THR A 79 6.07 -1.34 2.91
CA THR A 79 4.71 -0.99 2.45
C THR A 79 4.63 -1.02 0.93
N ILE A 80 5.61 -0.44 0.23
CA ILE A 80 5.67 -0.45 -1.24
C ILE A 80 5.80 -1.88 -1.78
N ALA A 81 6.72 -2.68 -1.22
CA ALA A 81 6.90 -4.07 -1.63
C ALA A 81 5.61 -4.88 -1.43
N ALA A 82 4.93 -4.72 -0.28
CA ALA A 82 3.67 -5.37 0.01
C ALA A 82 2.52 -4.86 -0.89
N ALA A 83 2.51 -3.57 -1.26
CA ALA A 83 1.53 -2.97 -2.16
C ALA A 83 1.61 -3.56 -3.57
N VAL A 84 2.81 -3.95 -4.03
CA VAL A 84 3.01 -4.65 -5.31
C VAL A 84 2.71 -6.14 -5.18
N ALA A 85 3.23 -6.80 -4.14
CA ALA A 85 3.08 -8.24 -3.97
C ALA A 85 1.61 -8.67 -3.76
N THR A 86 0.83 -7.91 -2.98
CA THR A 86 -0.56 -8.25 -2.64
C THR A 86 -1.47 -8.41 -3.87
N PRO A 87 -1.56 -7.45 -4.82
CA PRO A 87 -2.37 -7.62 -6.01
C PRO A 87 -1.82 -8.73 -6.92
N ILE A 88 -0.50 -8.91 -7.04
CA ILE A 88 0.08 -10.02 -7.82
C ILE A 88 -0.40 -11.37 -7.26
N LEU A 89 -0.28 -11.60 -5.96
CA LEU A 89 -0.79 -12.81 -5.30
C LEU A 89 -2.31 -12.95 -5.48
N GLY A 90 -3.01 -11.82 -5.42
CA GLY A 90 -4.45 -11.74 -5.65
C GLY A 90 -4.88 -12.17 -7.06
N LEU A 91 -4.02 -11.98 -8.07
CA LEU A 91 -4.22 -12.44 -9.44
C LEU A 91 -3.78 -13.90 -9.62
N LEU A 92 -2.62 -14.26 -9.08
CA LEU A 92 -2.04 -15.60 -9.23
C LEU A 92 -2.92 -16.69 -8.63
N GLN A 93 -3.65 -16.42 -7.54
CA GLN A 93 -4.58 -17.40 -6.96
C GLN A 93 -5.70 -17.82 -7.94
N PHE A 94 -6.00 -17.03 -8.97
CA PHE A 94 -6.98 -17.38 -10.00
C PHE A 94 -6.37 -18.06 -11.21
N LYS A 95 -5.04 -17.92 -11.41
CA LYS A 95 -4.31 -18.52 -12.53
C LYS A 95 -3.70 -19.88 -12.17
N ILE A 96 -3.19 -20.05 -10.96
CA ILE A 96 -2.48 -21.27 -10.52
C ILE A 96 -3.39 -22.09 -9.60
N ARG A 97 -4.20 -22.97 -10.19
CA ARG A 97 -5.22 -23.75 -9.47
C ARG A 97 -4.62 -24.64 -8.38
N ASP A 98 -3.51 -25.31 -8.67
CA ASP A 98 -2.87 -26.27 -7.75
C ASP A 98 -2.35 -25.65 -6.46
N ARG A 99 -2.10 -24.33 -6.46
CA ARG A 99 -1.59 -23.58 -5.29
C ARG A 99 -2.58 -22.55 -4.75
N THR A 100 -3.84 -22.59 -5.19
CA THR A 100 -4.87 -21.59 -4.84
C THR A 100 -4.97 -21.36 -3.34
N GLY A 101 -4.98 -22.43 -2.53
CA GLY A 101 -5.07 -22.33 -1.07
C GLY A 101 -3.91 -21.56 -0.44
N ARG A 102 -2.67 -21.88 -0.85
CA ARG A 102 -1.45 -21.21 -0.38
C ARG A 102 -1.39 -19.76 -0.86
N LEU A 103 -1.68 -19.51 -2.13
CA LEU A 103 -1.68 -18.15 -2.71
C LEU A 103 -2.74 -17.26 -2.06
N ARG A 104 -3.93 -17.80 -1.76
CA ARG A 104 -4.98 -17.07 -1.04
C ARG A 104 -4.58 -16.76 0.40
N ALA A 105 -3.93 -17.70 1.09
CA ALA A 105 -3.41 -17.46 2.44
C ALA A 105 -2.34 -16.34 2.42
N ALA A 106 -1.38 -16.43 1.51
CA ALA A 106 -0.34 -15.42 1.31
C ALA A 106 -0.94 -14.04 0.96
N HIS A 107 -1.85 -13.97 -0.01
CA HIS A 107 -2.54 -12.72 -0.39
C HIS A 107 -3.22 -12.05 0.82
N ARG A 108 -3.92 -12.84 1.66
CA ARG A 108 -4.58 -12.31 2.86
C ARG A 108 -3.59 -11.83 3.91
N LEU A 109 -2.51 -12.57 4.13
CA LEU A 109 -1.46 -12.18 5.07
C LEU A 109 -0.76 -10.90 4.60
N CYS A 110 -0.30 -10.87 3.34
CA CYS A 110 0.31 -9.69 2.72
C CYS A 110 -0.62 -8.48 2.78
N GLY A 111 -1.92 -8.65 2.50
CA GLY A 111 -2.90 -7.57 2.59
C GLY A 111 -3.02 -7.00 4.01
N ARG A 112 -3.04 -7.85 5.05
CA ARG A 112 -3.07 -7.40 6.45
C ARG A 112 -1.79 -6.67 6.85
N ILE A 113 -0.63 -7.23 6.49
CA ILE A 113 0.68 -6.61 6.74
C ILE A 113 0.75 -5.26 6.04
N LEU A 114 0.34 -5.19 4.77
CA LEU A 114 0.31 -3.95 3.99
C LEU A 114 -0.54 -2.87 4.67
N THR A 115 -1.78 -3.18 5.03
CA THR A 115 -2.68 -2.19 5.64
C THR A 115 -2.14 -1.71 6.99
N GLY A 116 -1.63 -2.61 7.84
CA GLY A 116 -1.03 -2.26 9.12
C GLY A 116 0.26 -1.45 8.97
N ALA A 117 1.18 -1.91 8.13
CA ALA A 117 2.45 -1.24 7.87
C ALA A 117 2.24 0.15 7.25
N ALA A 118 1.29 0.30 6.32
CA ALA A 118 0.96 1.59 5.73
C ALA A 118 0.47 2.59 6.79
N LEU A 119 -0.41 2.17 7.70
CA LEU A 119 -0.88 3.02 8.80
C LEU A 119 0.29 3.48 9.69
N VAL A 120 1.11 2.53 10.16
CA VAL A 120 2.28 2.85 11.00
C VAL A 120 3.27 3.76 10.24
N THR A 121 3.50 3.50 8.96
CA THR A 121 4.36 4.33 8.10
C THR A 121 3.85 5.77 8.02
N ILE A 122 2.54 5.97 7.84
CA ILE A 122 1.92 7.30 7.79
C ILE A 122 2.10 8.01 9.14
N LEU A 123 1.84 7.34 10.27
CA LEU A 123 2.02 7.92 11.60
C LEU A 123 3.47 8.34 11.84
N LEU A 124 4.44 7.51 11.47
CA LEU A 124 5.85 7.88 11.54
C LEU A 124 6.19 9.06 10.61
N GLY A 125 5.58 9.13 9.44
CA GLY A 125 5.77 10.25 8.51
C GLY A 125 5.24 11.56 9.07
N LEU A 126 4.06 11.53 9.71
CA LEU A 126 3.48 12.67 10.41
C LEU A 126 4.36 13.14 11.57
N ARG A 127 4.93 12.21 12.35
CA ARG A 127 5.89 12.52 13.41
C ARG A 127 7.17 13.17 12.87
N VAL A 128 7.73 12.65 11.78
CA VAL A 128 8.90 13.26 11.11
C VAL A 128 8.58 14.66 10.59
N ALA A 129 7.34 14.90 10.17
CA ALA A 129 6.88 16.21 9.72
C ALA A 129 6.49 17.17 10.86
N GLY A 130 6.52 16.72 12.13
CA GLY A 130 6.22 17.54 13.30
C GLY A 130 4.73 17.72 13.60
N TYR A 131 3.85 16.87 13.05
CA TYR A 131 2.41 16.91 13.33
C TYR A 131 1.96 15.99 14.49
N LEU A 132 2.86 15.13 14.98
CA LEU A 132 2.70 14.21 16.12
C LEU A 132 4.00 14.22 16.94
#